data_AF-A0A953C3W3-F1
#
_entry.id   AF-A0A953C3W3-F1
#
_cell.length_a   1.000
_cell.length_b   1.000
_cell.length_c   1.000
_cell.angle_alpha   90.00
_cell.angle_beta   90.00
_cell.angle_gamma   90.00
#
_symmetry.space_group_name_H-M   'P 1'
#
loop_
_entity.id
_entity.type
_entity.pdbx_description
1 polymer ?
#
loop_
_entity_poly.entity_id
_entity_poly.type
_entity_poly.pdbx_seq_one_letter_code
_entity_poly.pdbx_strand_id
1 'polypeptide(L)'
;MAKLVPSLVAISLAVATVAACTTVSPRIELLQTCDRYASTLTALAAAKAHGRLSVPQVDAVDTVRLGLNPICESPPVVDESVAAVLPQVKEGVRQLLLIEAQVEIADDAR
;
A
#
# COMPACT_ATOMS: atom_id res chain seq x y z
N MET A 1 -18.89 -65.59 7.37
CA MET A 1 -19.66 -64.45 7.90
C MET A 1 -18.65 -63.47 8.51
N ALA A 2 -18.08 -62.54 7.72
CA ALA A 2 -18.48 -61.12 7.64
C ALA A 2 -18.60 -60.47 9.05
N LYS A 3 -17.81 -59.48 9.49
CA LYS A 3 -17.34 -58.25 8.82
C LYS A 3 -16.01 -57.77 9.42
N LEU A 4 -14.99 -57.55 8.57
CA LEU A 4 -13.94 -56.57 8.83
C LEU A 4 -14.50 -55.20 8.42
N VAL A 5 -14.55 -54.24 9.34
CA VAL A 5 -14.85 -52.84 9.02
C VAL A 5 -13.55 -52.07 9.16
N PRO A 6 -12.94 -51.59 8.05
CA PRO A 6 -11.87 -50.61 8.14
C PRO A 6 -12.55 -49.25 8.31
N SER A 7 -12.67 -48.78 9.54
CA SER A 7 -13.19 -47.43 9.78
C SER A 7 -12.05 -46.44 9.54
N LEU A 8 -12.04 -45.97 8.29
CA LEU A 8 -11.31 -44.83 7.78
C LEU A 8 -11.46 -43.60 8.70
N VAL A 9 -10.32 -43.00 9.02
CA VAL A 9 -10.12 -41.53 9.11
C VAL A 9 -11.03 -40.79 10.10
N ALA A 10 -10.51 -40.60 11.31
CA ALA A 10 -10.92 -39.49 12.17
C ALA A 10 -9.68 -38.79 12.75
N ILE A 11 -8.78 -38.35 11.87
CA ILE A 11 -7.79 -37.31 12.21
C ILE A 11 -8.41 -35.99 11.75
N SER A 12 -9.41 -35.52 12.50
CA SER A 12 -9.85 -34.13 12.39
C SER A 12 -8.89 -33.30 13.24
N LEU A 13 -7.68 -33.12 12.73
CA LEU A 13 -6.71 -32.17 13.25
C LEU A 13 -7.29 -30.78 13.00
N ALA A 14 -8.06 -30.28 13.97
CA ALA A 14 -8.51 -28.90 14.01
C ALA A 14 -7.28 -28.01 14.20
N VAL A 15 -6.61 -27.69 13.09
CA VAL A 15 -5.64 -26.60 13.05
C VAL A 15 -6.46 -25.31 13.17
N ALA A 16 -6.82 -24.96 14.39
CA ALA A 16 -7.23 -23.61 14.72
C ALA A 16 -5.97 -22.74 14.62
N THR A 17 -5.60 -22.36 13.40
CA THR A 17 -4.80 -21.16 13.22
C THR A 17 -5.69 -20.00 13.68
N VAL A 18 -5.59 -19.67 14.98
CA VAL A 18 -5.83 -18.31 15.42
C VAL A 18 -4.87 -17.47 14.59
N ALA A 19 -5.38 -16.95 13.48
CA ALA A 19 -4.78 -15.82 12.80
C ALA A 19 -4.68 -14.75 13.88
N ALA A 20 -3.51 -14.62 14.49
CA ALA A 20 -3.17 -13.45 15.24
C ALA A 20 -3.21 -12.32 14.22
N CYS A 21 -4.38 -11.70 14.04
CA CYS A 21 -4.51 -10.38 13.48
C CYS A 21 -3.70 -9.48 14.40
N THR A 22 -2.40 -9.37 14.10
CA THR A 22 -1.57 -8.33 14.65
C THR A 22 -2.15 -7.04 14.10
N THR A 23 -2.99 -6.38 14.90
CA THR A 23 -3.49 -5.05 14.59
C THR A 23 -2.26 -4.15 14.54
N VAL A 24 -1.77 -3.91 13.32
CA VAL A 24 -0.67 -2.97 13.09
C VAL A 24 -1.12 -1.64 13.69
N SER A 25 -0.29 -1.04 14.53
CA SER A 25 -0.60 0.27 15.08
C SER A 25 -0.84 1.24 13.92
N PRO A 26 -1.95 2.01 13.92
CA PRO A 26 -2.26 2.96 12.85
C PRO A 26 -1.09 3.91 12.56
N ARG A 27 -0.30 4.21 13.59
CA ARG A 27 0.89 5.04 13.50
C ARG A 27 2.01 4.39 12.69
N ILE A 28 2.25 3.10 12.93
CA ILE A 28 3.21 2.32 12.15
C ILE A 28 2.75 2.23 10.69
N GLU A 29 1.45 2.01 10.47
CA GLU A 29 0.88 1.98 9.12
C GLU A 29 1.03 3.33 8.40
N LEU A 30 0.81 4.45 9.11
CA LEU A 30 1.01 5.79 8.56
C LEU A 30 2.47 6.02 8.15
N LEU A 31 3.42 5.70 9.02
CA LEU A 31 4.85 5.86 8.73
C LEU A 31 5.27 5.03 7.51
N GLN A 32 4.86 3.75 7.45
CA GLN A 32 5.12 2.89 6.30
C GLN A 32 4.50 3.45 5.00
N THR A 33 3.30 4.04 5.10
CA THR A 33 2.64 4.65 3.95
C THR A 33 3.39 5.91 3.50
N CYS A 34 3.91 6.71 4.43
CA CYS A 34 4.73 7.89 4.11
C CYS A 34 6.12 7.53 3.56
N ASP A 35 6.72 6.42 3.99
CA ASP A 35 7.95 5.90 3.37
C ASP A 35 7.70 5.50 1.92
N ARG A 36 6.58 4.80 1.67
CA ARG A 36 6.17 4.41 0.31
C ARG A 36 5.87 5.62 -0.58
N TYR A 37 5.24 6.64 0.00
CA TYR A 37 5.02 7.92 -0.65
C TYR A 37 6.36 8.52 -1.12
N ALA A 38 7.35 8.61 -0.25
CA ALA A 38 8.66 9.18 -0.58
C ALA A 38 9.40 8.36 -1.66
N SER A 39 9.34 7.02 -1.60
CA SER A 39 9.95 6.17 -2.62
C SER A 39 9.29 6.36 -3.99
N THR A 40 7.96 6.38 -4.04
CA THR A 40 7.23 6.56 -5.31
C THR A 40 7.46 7.95 -5.90
N LEU A 41 7.54 9.00 -5.08
CA LEU A 41 7.93 10.33 -5.59
C LEU A 41 9.32 10.35 -6.20
N THR A 42 10.26 9.59 -5.63
CA THR A 42 11.62 9.49 -6.18
C THR A 42 11.59 8.83 -7.56
N ALA A 43 10.84 7.74 -7.72
CA ALA A 43 10.65 7.07 -9.01
C ALA A 43 9.98 7.99 -10.05
N LEU A 44 8.91 8.69 -9.66
CA LEU A 44 8.19 9.62 -10.53
C LEU A 44 9.02 10.86 -10.89
N ALA A 45 9.88 11.34 -9.99
CA ALA A 45 10.82 12.41 -10.28
C ALA A 45 11.86 11.99 -11.31
N ALA A 46 12.39 10.77 -11.22
CA ALA A 46 13.27 10.22 -12.23
C ALA A 46 12.56 10.11 -13.59
N ALA A 47 11.36 9.55 -13.62
CA ALA A 47 10.56 9.47 -14.83
C ALA A 47 10.24 10.85 -15.44
N LYS A 48 9.99 11.87 -14.60
CA LYS A 48 9.78 13.26 -15.05
C LYS A 48 11.06 13.82 -15.70
N ALA A 49 12.22 13.60 -15.09
CA ALA A 49 13.51 14.03 -15.64
C ALA A 49 13.83 13.36 -16.99
N HIS A 50 13.34 12.13 -17.20
CA HIS A 50 13.43 11.41 -18.48
C HIS A 50 12.33 11.78 -19.49
N GLY A 51 11.44 12.73 -19.17
CA GLY A 51 10.34 13.14 -20.05
C GLY A 51 9.27 12.05 -20.25
N ARG A 52 9.18 11.08 -19.32
CA ARG A 52 8.23 9.96 -19.39
C ARG A 52 6.88 10.27 -18.75
N LEU A 53 6.77 11.37 -17.99
CA LEU A 53 5.50 11.84 -17.47
C LEU A 53 4.87 12.83 -18.44
N SER A 54 3.60 12.61 -18.78
CA SER A 54 2.77 13.60 -19.46
C SER A 54 2.44 14.77 -18.52
N VAL A 55 2.09 15.94 -19.08
CA VAL A 55 1.71 17.13 -18.31
C VAL A 55 0.60 16.83 -17.29
N PRO A 56 -0.51 16.14 -17.64
CA PRO A 56 -1.54 15.81 -16.67
C PRO A 56 -1.05 14.89 -15.53
N GLN A 57 -0.10 14.00 -15.80
CA GLN A 57 0.50 13.16 -14.76
C GLN A 57 1.38 13.98 -13.82
N VAL A 58 2.15 14.94 -14.33
CA VAL A 58 2.92 15.86 -13.49
C VAL A 58 1.99 16.66 -12.57
N ASP A 59 0.91 17.21 -13.10
CA ASP A 59 -0.07 17.99 -12.33
C ASP A 59 -0.74 17.13 -11.24
N ALA A 60 -1.06 15.88 -11.55
CA ALA A 60 -1.61 14.93 -10.58
C ALA A 60 -0.61 14.60 -9.46
N VAL A 61 0.66 14.36 -9.80
CA VAL A 61 1.73 14.14 -8.81
C VAL A 61 1.89 15.36 -7.90
N ASP A 62 1.94 16.56 -8.48
CA ASP A 62 2.11 17.79 -7.71
C ASP A 62 0.88 18.08 -6.81
N THR A 63 -0.33 17.75 -7.27
CA THR A 63 -1.55 17.84 -6.45
C THR A 63 -1.48 16.90 -5.23
N VAL A 64 -1.11 15.64 -5.44
CA VAL A 64 -0.95 14.68 -4.32
C VAL A 64 0.17 15.14 -3.38
N ARG A 65 1.26 15.69 -3.92
CA ARG A 65 2.34 16.24 -3.10
C ARG A 65 1.88 17.33 -2.16
N LEU A 66 1.17 18.32 -2.68
CA LEU A 66 0.64 19.41 -1.85
C LEU A 66 -0.25 18.90 -0.71
N GLY A 67 -1.02 17.83 -0.94
CA GLY A 67 -1.86 17.23 0.09
C GLY A 67 -1.11 16.38 1.12
N LEU A 68 -0.09 15.64 0.71
CA LEU A 68 0.57 14.64 1.56
C LEU A 68 1.86 15.13 2.22
N ASN A 69 2.58 16.09 1.63
CA ASN A 69 3.82 16.65 2.21
C ASN A 69 3.65 17.06 3.69
N PRO A 70 2.62 17.86 4.06
CA PRO A 70 2.48 18.29 5.46
C PRO A 70 2.28 17.13 6.44
N ILE A 71 1.61 16.06 5.99
CA ILE A 71 1.31 14.88 6.81
C ILE A 71 2.56 14.01 6.94
N CYS A 72 3.29 13.79 5.85
CA CYS A 72 4.43 12.88 5.85
C CYS A 72 5.74 13.52 6.35
N GLU A 73 5.89 14.84 6.25
CA GLU A 73 7.04 15.56 6.86
C GLU A 73 6.87 15.74 8.37
N SER A 74 5.63 15.86 8.85
CA SER A 74 5.32 16.05 10.26
C SER A 74 4.12 15.18 10.67
N PRO A 75 4.30 13.85 10.76
CA PRO A 75 3.20 12.94 11.04
C PRO A 75 2.58 13.18 12.42
N PRO A 76 1.24 13.09 12.53
CA PRO A 76 0.57 13.19 13.82
C PRO A 76 1.09 12.15 14.82
N VAL A 77 1.14 12.56 16.08
CA VAL A 77 1.63 11.73 17.19
C VAL A 77 0.49 11.08 17.97
N VAL A 78 -0.73 11.59 17.83
CA VAL A 78 -1.93 11.12 18.53
C VAL A 78 -2.70 10.15 17.62
N ASP A 79 -3.06 8.98 18.16
CA ASP A 79 -3.68 7.90 17.37
C ASP A 79 -5.00 8.31 16.68
N GLU A 80 -5.81 9.16 17.31
CA GLU A 80 -7.04 9.69 16.70
C GLU A 80 -6.74 10.52 15.44
N SER A 81 -5.74 11.40 15.53
CA SER A 81 -5.29 12.20 14.39
C SER A 81 -4.67 11.34 13.30
N VAL A 82 -3.95 10.29 13.67
CA VAL A 82 -3.41 9.30 12.73
C VAL A 82 -4.55 8.59 11.99
N ALA A 83 -5.56 8.10 12.71
CA ALA A 83 -6.71 7.43 12.11
C ALA A 83 -7.50 8.33 11.15
N ALA A 84 -7.55 9.64 11.43
CA ALA A 84 -8.19 10.62 10.56
C ALA A 84 -7.44 10.85 9.23
N VAL A 85 -6.10 10.87 9.25
CA VAL A 85 -5.30 11.18 8.05
C VAL A 85 -4.87 9.95 7.26
N LEU A 86 -4.75 8.79 7.92
CA LEU A 86 -4.23 7.57 7.29
C LEU A 86 -4.98 7.18 6.00
N PRO A 87 -6.33 7.23 5.92
CA PRO A 87 -7.05 6.93 4.68
C PRO A 87 -6.66 7.86 3.52
N GLN A 88 -6.47 9.16 3.80
CA GLN A 88 -6.07 10.15 2.81
C GLN A 88 -4.64 9.86 2.29
N VAL A 89 -3.71 9.53 3.18
CA VAL A 89 -2.33 9.19 2.79
C VAL A 89 -2.32 7.92 1.94
N LYS A 90 -3.06 6.89 2.33
CA LYS A 90 -3.17 5.64 1.55
C LYS A 90 -3.73 5.88 0.16
N GLU A 91 -4.76 6.71 0.05
CA GLU A 91 -5.37 7.04 -1.23
C GLU A 91 -4.43 7.85 -2.12
N GLY A 92 -3.76 8.87 -1.59
CA GLY A 92 -2.78 9.64 -2.38
C GLY A 92 -1.60 8.78 -2.85
N VAL A 93 -1.07 7.90 -2.00
CA VAL A 93 -0.03 6.95 -2.41
C VAL A 93 -0.54 5.99 -3.49
N ARG A 94 -1.77 5.50 -3.36
CA ARG A 94 -2.38 4.66 -4.40
C ARG A 94 -2.45 5.38 -5.74
N GLN A 95 -2.81 6.66 -5.76
CA GLN A 95 -2.85 7.45 -7.00
C GLN A 95 -1.46 7.59 -7.63
N LEU A 96 -0.43 7.86 -6.83
CA LEU A 96 0.94 7.94 -7.35
C LEU A 96 1.44 6.62 -7.93
N LEU A 97 1.13 5.49 -7.26
CA LEU A 97 1.47 4.15 -7.78
C LEU A 97 0.79 3.84 -9.11
N LEU A 98 -0.44 4.34 -9.32
CA LEU A 98 -1.11 4.18 -10.61
C LEU A 98 -0.42 4.98 -11.72
N ILE A 99 0.07 6.19 -11.41
CA ILE A 99 0.84 7.00 -12.36
C ILE A 99 2.16 6.30 -12.69
N GLU A 100 2.86 5.78 -11.67
CA GLU A 100 4.11 5.02 -11.83
C GLU A 100 3.90 3.80 -12.75
N ALA A 101 2.85 3.02 -12.50
CA ALA A 101 2.50 1.86 -13.33
C ALA A 101 2.17 2.25 -14.78
N GLN A 102 1.45 3.35 -15.00
CA GLN A 102 1.16 3.84 -16.36
C GLN A 102 2.44 4.23 -17.11
N VAL A 103 3.40 4.81 -16.41
CA VAL A 103 4.70 5.20 -16.96
C VAL A 103 5.56 3.98 -17.31
N GLU A 104 5.47 2.90 -16.54
CA GLU A 104 6.15 1.62 -16.82
C GLU A 104 5.55 0.94 -18.05
N ILE A 105 4.21 0.80 -18.11
CA ILE A 105 3.51 0.19 -19.25
C ILE A 105 3.77 0.94 -20.57
N ALA A 106 3.82 2.28 -20.52
CA ALA A 106 4.09 3.08 -21.71
C ALA A 106 5.54 2.93 -22.23
N ASP A 107 6.47 2.55 -21.36
CA ASP A 107 7.89 2.35 -21.70
C ASP A 107 8.10 0.97 -22.33
N ASP A 108 7.46 -0.07 -21.80
CA ASP A 108 7.48 -1.43 -22.36
C ASP A 108 6.88 -1.52 -23.78
N ALA A 109 5.99 -0.58 -24.13
CA ALA A 109 5.35 -0.52 -25.43
C ALA A 109 6.20 0.18 -26.52
N ARG A 110 7.36 0.73 -26.17
CA ARG A 110 8.21 1.55 -27.05
C ARG A 110 9.40 0.79 -27.62
#